data_AF-A0A661DT74-F1
#
_entry.id   AF-A0A661DT74-F1
#
_cell.length_a   1.000
_cell.length_b   1.000
_cell.length_c   1.000
_cell.angle_alpha   90.00
_cell.angle_beta   90.00
_cell.angle_gamma   90.00
#
_symmetry.space_group_name_H-M   'P 1'
#
loop_
_entity.id
_entity.type
_entity.pdbx_description
1 polymer ?
#
loop_
_entity_poly.entity_id
_entity_poly.type
_entity_poly.pdbx_seq_one_letter_code
_entity_poly.pdbx_strand_id
1 'polypeptide(L)'
;QIRDATFSHYGEATSHVFFDGDDYSTPEQPASGMVLPGHGLSITINDQPEDSASASLTFGVGEVAWEARFDHGKDFRTVSFANLSSGTGNATASWDFGDDSPLSAEWEPTHTYQSSGDFNVTLTITSASDGSVDALTETVSIAWELTASFEPVNNDGEVTFTASTEGGVGSYQYAWDFGDDSTGTAR
;
A
#
# COMPACT_ATOMS: atom_id res chain seq x y z
N GLN A 1 25.93 -26.63 1.03
CA GLN A 1 26.20 -27.41 2.24
C GLN A 1 25.61 -26.63 3.39
N ILE A 2 24.40 -26.97 3.82
CA ILE A 2 23.81 -26.38 5.02
C ILE A 2 24.66 -26.90 6.17
N ARG A 3 25.37 -26.01 6.87
CA ARG A 3 26.04 -26.39 8.11
C ARG A 3 24.93 -26.54 9.15
N ASP A 4 24.77 -27.75 9.65
CA ASP A 4 23.91 -28.01 10.80
C ASP A 4 24.32 -27.07 11.94
N ALA A 5 23.37 -26.25 12.39
CA ALA A 5 23.49 -25.61 13.70
C ALA A 5 23.48 -26.74 14.73
N THR A 6 24.64 -27.07 15.29
CA THR A 6 24.75 -28.06 16.36
C THR A 6 24.65 -27.31 17.69
N PHE A 7 23.60 -27.56 18.45
CA PHE A 7 23.41 -27.02 19.80
C PHE A 7 23.77 -28.10 20.82
N SER A 8 24.63 -27.80 21.79
CA SER A 8 24.79 -28.61 23.00
C SER A 8 24.55 -27.72 24.21
N HIS A 9 23.62 -28.12 25.08
CA HIS A 9 23.42 -27.48 26.36
C HIS A 9 23.65 -28.49 27.48
N TYR A 10 24.58 -28.18 28.37
CA TYR A 10 24.89 -28.99 29.54
C TYR A 10 24.37 -28.23 30.77
N GLY A 11 23.22 -28.65 31.31
CA GLY A 11 22.91 -28.45 32.72
C GLY A 11 22.21 -27.17 33.19
N GLU A 12 21.33 -26.50 32.42
CA GLU A 12 20.39 -25.54 33.01
C GLU A 12 18.93 -25.75 32.57
N ALA A 13 18.05 -25.92 33.56
CA ALA A 13 16.60 -26.06 33.40
C ALA A 13 15.93 -24.68 33.32
N THR A 14 16.16 -23.93 32.24
CA THR A 14 15.43 -22.68 31.98
C THR A 14 14.86 -22.65 30.57
N SER A 15 13.56 -22.33 30.48
CA SER A 15 12.83 -22.11 29.22
C SER A 15 13.51 -21.00 28.43
N HIS A 16 14.10 -21.33 27.27
CA HIS A 16 14.63 -20.35 26.32
C HIS A 16 13.65 -20.18 25.17
N VAL A 17 13.26 -18.92 24.90
CA VAL A 17 12.38 -18.53 23.80
C VAL A 17 13.24 -17.86 22.74
N PHE A 18 13.28 -18.41 21.54
CA PHE A 18 13.89 -17.75 20.38
C PHE A 18 12.84 -16.88 19.69
N PHE A 19 13.21 -15.62 19.41
CA PHE A 19 12.48 -14.72 18.53
C PHE A 19 13.33 -14.44 17.30
N ASP A 20 12.79 -14.73 16.13
CA ASP A 20 13.34 -14.38 14.80
C ASP A 20 13.66 -12.87 14.65
N GLY A 21 13.00 -12.01 15.41
CA GLY A 21 13.21 -10.56 15.36
C GLY A 21 14.56 -10.04 15.91
N ASP A 22 15.24 -10.79 16.79
CA ASP A 22 16.35 -10.25 17.59
C ASP A 22 17.72 -10.94 17.39
N ASP A 23 17.79 -12.10 16.70
CA ASP A 23 19.00 -12.95 16.71
C ASP A 23 19.58 -13.30 15.33
N TYR A 24 19.76 -12.29 14.46
CA TYR A 24 20.64 -12.43 13.30
C TYR A 24 22.08 -11.95 13.56
N SER A 25 22.47 -11.73 14.81
CA SER A 25 23.74 -11.06 15.13
C SER A 25 24.84 -12.00 15.64
N THR A 26 25.51 -12.67 14.70
CA THR A 26 26.97 -12.86 14.82
C THR A 26 27.68 -12.11 13.68
N PRO A 27 28.83 -11.46 13.95
CA PRO A 27 29.33 -10.40 13.09
C PRO A 27 30.03 -10.97 11.85
N GLU A 28 29.83 -10.28 10.73
CA GLU A 28 30.52 -10.44 9.45
C GLU A 28 30.12 -11.67 8.59
N GLN A 29 28.91 -11.65 8.02
CA GLN A 29 28.67 -12.27 6.71
C GLN A 29 28.35 -11.19 5.66
N PRO A 30 28.93 -11.28 4.44
CA PRO A 30 28.69 -10.30 3.41
C PRO A 30 27.22 -10.33 3.01
N ALA A 31 26.63 -9.13 2.86
CA ALA A 31 25.23 -8.87 2.55
C ALA A 31 24.73 -9.72 1.37
N SER A 32 24.21 -10.90 1.64
CA SER A 32 23.43 -11.67 0.68
C SER A 32 21.97 -11.33 0.89
N GLY A 33 21.61 -10.10 0.50
CA GLY A 33 20.30 -9.52 0.16
C GLY A 33 18.98 -10.28 0.32
N MET A 34 18.80 -11.13 1.32
CA MET A 34 17.52 -11.69 1.70
C MET A 34 17.13 -11.11 3.05
N VAL A 35 16.20 -10.15 3.02
CA VAL A 35 15.41 -9.79 4.19
C VAL A 35 14.37 -10.91 4.34
N LEU A 36 14.52 -11.75 5.36
CA LEU A 36 13.51 -12.76 5.68
C LEU A 36 12.32 -12.04 6.32
N PRO A 37 11.07 -12.27 5.85
CA PRO A 37 9.90 -11.75 6.55
C PRO A 37 9.88 -12.34 7.96
N GLY A 38 9.79 -11.49 8.99
CA GLY A 38 9.64 -11.95 10.36
C GLY A 38 8.32 -12.71 10.49
N HIS A 39 8.36 -14.03 10.56
CA HIS A 39 7.14 -14.87 10.61
C HIS A 39 6.69 -15.14 12.04
N GLY A 40 7.33 -14.49 13.02
CA GLY A 40 7.04 -14.67 14.44
C GLY A 40 7.33 -16.09 14.92
N LEU A 41 8.02 -16.95 14.16
CA LEU A 41 8.23 -18.33 14.56
C LEU A 41 9.03 -18.37 15.88
N SER A 42 8.43 -18.93 16.92
CA SER A 42 9.08 -19.22 18.19
C SER A 42 9.26 -20.72 18.34
N ILE A 43 10.42 -21.11 18.86
CA ILE A 43 10.71 -22.50 19.21
C ILE A 43 11.05 -22.51 20.70
N THR A 44 10.29 -23.27 21.47
CA THR A 44 10.51 -23.47 22.91
C THR A 44 10.89 -24.91 23.15
N ILE A 45 12.02 -25.16 23.81
CA ILE A 45 12.39 -26.51 24.27
C ILE A 45 11.72 -26.72 25.63
N ASN A 46 10.77 -27.65 25.71
CA ASN A 46 9.97 -27.89 26.91
C ASN A 46 10.64 -28.87 27.87
N ASP A 47 11.37 -29.86 27.35
CA ASP A 47 12.03 -30.90 28.13
C ASP A 47 13.16 -31.54 27.30
N GLN A 48 14.29 -31.82 27.94
CA GLN A 48 15.43 -32.51 27.34
C GLN A 48 16.12 -33.37 28.43
N PRO A 49 16.16 -34.71 28.29
CA PRO A 49 16.93 -35.57 29.19
C PRO A 49 18.43 -35.22 29.19
N GLU A 50 19.13 -35.49 30.31
CA GLU A 50 20.56 -35.17 30.50
C GLU A 50 21.47 -35.81 29.44
N ASP A 51 21.08 -36.97 28.92
CA ASP A 51 21.81 -37.68 27.86
C ASP A 51 21.59 -37.07 26.46
N SER A 52 20.71 -36.07 26.36
CA SER A 52 20.30 -35.40 25.12
C SER A 52 19.79 -36.35 24.04
N ALA A 53 19.30 -37.53 24.42
CA ALA A 53 18.83 -38.54 23.48
C ALA A 53 17.54 -38.14 22.75
N SER A 54 16.77 -37.22 23.33
CA SER A 54 15.55 -36.63 22.75
C SER A 54 15.32 -35.22 23.29
N ALA A 55 14.41 -34.46 22.68
CA ALA A 55 13.90 -33.20 23.23
C ALA A 55 12.44 -33.01 22.79
N SER A 56 11.64 -32.39 23.66
CA SER A 56 10.29 -31.94 23.32
C SER A 56 10.32 -30.48 22.94
N LEU A 57 9.87 -30.15 21.73
CA LEU A 57 9.82 -28.78 21.22
C LEU A 57 8.38 -28.33 21.04
N THR A 58 8.07 -27.09 21.41
CA THR A 58 6.87 -26.37 20.99
C THR A 58 7.26 -25.41 19.87
N PHE A 59 6.53 -25.46 18.76
CA PHE A 59 6.60 -24.43 17.72
C PHE A 59 5.43 -23.48 17.93
N GLY A 60 5.71 -22.20 18.13
CA GLY A 60 4.74 -21.12 18.10
C GLY A 60 4.92 -20.29 16.84
N VAL A 61 3.83 -19.69 16.37
CA VAL A 61 3.89 -18.48 15.54
C VAL A 61 3.47 -17.36 16.47
N GLY A 62 4.44 -16.59 16.93
CA GLY A 62 4.24 -15.33 17.61
C GLY A 62 3.50 -14.35 16.71
N GLU A 63 2.70 -13.47 17.32
CA GLU A 63 1.96 -12.47 16.57
C GLU A 63 2.95 -11.52 15.87
N VAL A 64 2.89 -11.50 14.55
CA VAL A 64 3.54 -10.47 13.74
C VAL A 64 2.63 -9.25 13.77
N ALA A 65 3.17 -8.12 14.25
CA ALA A 65 2.46 -6.84 14.21
C ALA A 65 1.98 -6.53 12.79
N TRP A 66 0.81 -5.92 12.68
CA TRP A 66 0.29 -5.52 11.37
C TRP A 66 1.10 -4.37 10.79
N GLU A 67 1.44 -4.48 9.51
CA GLU A 67 2.03 -3.43 8.69
C GLU A 67 1.00 -3.03 7.63
N ALA A 68 0.61 -1.76 7.64
CA ALA A 68 -0.33 -1.17 6.70
C ALA A 68 0.34 -1.00 5.34
N ARG A 69 -0.29 -1.55 4.31
CA ARG A 69 0.18 -1.40 2.94
C ARG A 69 -1.01 -1.41 1.99
N PHE A 70 -0.95 -0.57 0.97
CA PHE A 70 -1.94 -0.61 -0.09
C PHE A 70 -1.33 -0.28 -1.44
N ASP A 71 -2.09 -0.55 -2.47
CA ASP A 71 -1.90 -0.05 -3.82
C ASP A 71 -3.24 0.51 -4.31
N HIS A 72 -3.23 1.27 -5.41
CA HIS A 72 -4.44 1.89 -5.94
C HIS A 72 -4.46 1.92 -7.47
N GLY A 73 -5.63 1.62 -8.03
CA GLY A 73 -5.95 1.83 -9.44
C GLY A 73 -6.91 3.00 -9.57
N LYS A 74 -6.75 3.84 -10.59
CA LYS A 74 -7.63 4.98 -10.84
C LYS A 74 -8.22 4.98 -12.24
N ASP A 75 -9.50 5.33 -12.29
CA ASP A 75 -10.26 5.64 -13.50
C ASP A 75 -10.84 7.05 -13.34
N PHE A 76 -10.13 8.04 -13.88
CA PHE A 76 -10.38 9.48 -13.69
C PHE A 76 -10.53 9.88 -12.21
N ARG A 77 -11.78 10.05 -11.75
CA ARG A 77 -12.13 10.47 -10.39
C ARG A 77 -12.49 9.33 -9.45
N THR A 78 -12.57 8.10 -9.97
CA THR A 78 -12.88 6.92 -9.18
C THR A 78 -11.60 6.11 -8.96
N VAL A 79 -11.32 5.79 -7.69
CA VAL A 79 -10.12 5.06 -7.29
C VAL A 79 -10.54 3.79 -6.56
N SER A 80 -10.00 2.66 -7.00
CA SER A 80 -10.12 1.37 -6.30
C SER A 80 -8.86 1.10 -5.51
N PHE A 81 -9.00 0.84 -4.22
CA PHE A 81 -7.89 0.58 -3.32
C PHE A 81 -7.76 -0.91 -3.03
N ALA A 82 -6.54 -1.43 -3.16
CA ALA A 82 -6.20 -2.81 -2.82
C ALA A 82 -5.41 -2.82 -1.51
N ASN A 83 -5.96 -3.45 -0.48
CA ASN A 83 -5.29 -3.58 0.81
C ASN A 83 -4.29 -4.74 0.78
N LEU A 84 -3.01 -4.39 0.84
CA LEU A 84 -1.88 -5.32 0.82
C LEU A 84 -1.24 -5.48 2.22
N SER A 85 -1.94 -5.04 3.26
CA SER A 85 -1.44 -5.08 4.64
C SER A 85 -1.20 -6.51 5.10
N SER A 86 -0.19 -6.69 5.94
CA SER A 86 0.21 -8.01 6.43
C SER A 86 0.45 -7.99 7.93
N GLY A 87 0.02 -9.05 8.60
CA GLY A 87 0.19 -9.27 10.03
C GLY A 87 -0.38 -10.64 10.41
N THR A 88 -0.28 -10.99 11.69
CA THR A 88 -0.88 -12.23 12.21
C THR A 88 -2.19 -11.91 12.94
N GLY A 89 -3.17 -12.82 12.84
CA GLY A 89 -4.47 -12.67 13.49
C GLY A 89 -5.51 -11.98 12.61
N ASN A 90 -6.50 -11.35 13.25
CA ASN A 90 -7.53 -10.57 12.57
C ASN A 90 -7.23 -9.08 12.76
N ALA A 91 -7.58 -8.27 11.76
CA ALA A 91 -7.52 -6.82 11.86
C ALA A 91 -8.72 -6.17 11.17
N THR A 92 -8.95 -4.91 11.52
CA THR A 92 -9.91 -4.03 10.85
C THR A 92 -9.17 -2.95 10.07
N ALA A 93 -9.72 -2.55 8.92
CA ALA A 93 -9.22 -1.43 8.12
C ALA A 93 -10.10 -0.19 8.35
N SER A 94 -9.47 0.99 8.29
CA SER A 94 -10.13 2.29 8.20
C SER A 94 -9.41 3.15 7.16
N TRP A 95 -10.16 3.69 6.22
CA TRP A 95 -9.66 4.52 5.12
C TRP A 95 -10.13 5.95 5.30
N ASP A 96 -9.18 6.88 5.24
CA ASP A 96 -9.41 8.31 5.04
C ASP A 96 -8.95 8.67 3.62
N PHE A 97 -9.86 9.19 2.79
CA PHE A 97 -9.55 9.50 1.40
C PHE A 97 -8.92 10.88 1.19
N GLY A 98 -8.81 11.70 2.24
CA GLY A 98 -8.17 13.01 2.20
C GLY A 98 -8.99 14.13 1.58
N ASP A 99 -10.28 13.90 1.31
CA ASP A 99 -11.22 14.84 0.66
C ASP A 99 -12.40 15.26 1.55
N ASP A 100 -12.25 15.12 2.87
CA ASP A 100 -13.27 15.38 3.90
C ASP A 100 -14.52 14.47 3.81
N SER A 101 -14.49 13.41 2.99
CA SER A 101 -15.54 12.39 2.99
C SER A 101 -15.48 11.52 4.26
N PRO A 102 -16.59 10.85 4.64
CA PRO A 102 -16.60 9.94 5.77
C PRO A 102 -15.59 8.79 5.61
N LEU A 103 -15.00 8.35 6.72
CA LEU A 103 -14.10 7.20 6.75
C LEU A 103 -14.81 5.92 6.24
N SER A 104 -14.08 5.08 5.51
CA SER A 104 -14.57 3.76 5.07
C SER A 104 -13.94 2.64 5.91
N ALA A 105 -14.77 1.66 6.31
CA ALA A 105 -14.33 0.46 7.02
C ALA A 105 -14.24 -0.79 6.11
N GLU A 106 -14.40 -0.61 4.80
CA GLU A 106 -14.26 -1.70 3.83
C GLU A 106 -12.80 -2.15 3.73
N TRP A 107 -12.59 -3.46 3.51
CA TRP A 107 -11.23 -3.98 3.35
C TRP A 107 -10.56 -3.44 2.09
N GLU A 108 -11.30 -3.38 0.98
CA GLU A 108 -10.87 -2.89 -0.33
C GLU A 108 -11.94 -1.96 -0.92
N PRO A 109 -11.96 -0.67 -0.51
CA PRO A 109 -12.99 0.27 -0.94
C PRO A 109 -12.77 0.75 -2.38
N THR A 110 -13.85 1.24 -2.97
CA THR A 110 -13.80 2.15 -4.11
C THR A 110 -14.31 3.52 -3.69
N HIS A 111 -13.60 4.60 -4.02
CA HIS A 111 -13.98 5.96 -3.70
C HIS A 111 -14.10 6.82 -4.95
N THR A 112 -15.03 7.77 -4.97
CA THR A 112 -15.22 8.72 -6.08
C THR A 112 -15.10 10.16 -5.61
N TYR A 113 -14.01 10.80 -6.00
CA TYR A 113 -13.68 12.18 -5.65
C TYR A 113 -14.55 13.18 -6.40
N GLN A 114 -15.03 14.20 -5.70
CA GLN A 114 -15.89 15.25 -6.27
C GLN A 114 -15.09 16.43 -6.86
N SER A 115 -13.80 16.53 -6.56
CA SER A 115 -12.91 17.59 -7.04
C SER A 115 -11.61 17.00 -7.58
N SER A 116 -11.00 17.69 -8.55
CA SER A 116 -9.62 17.40 -8.96
C SER A 116 -8.63 17.93 -7.92
N GLY A 117 -7.50 17.27 -7.76
CA GLY A 117 -6.46 17.67 -6.83
C GLY A 117 -5.61 16.50 -6.37
N ASP A 118 -4.65 16.80 -5.50
CA ASP A 118 -3.85 15.80 -4.79
C ASP A 118 -4.49 15.54 -3.42
N PHE A 119 -4.80 14.28 -3.14
CA PHE A 119 -5.43 13.86 -1.90
C PHE A 119 -4.51 12.90 -1.13
N ASN A 120 -4.34 13.13 0.17
CA ASN A 120 -3.54 12.24 1.02
C ASN A 120 -4.45 11.13 1.56
N VAL A 121 -4.37 9.96 0.94
CA VAL A 121 -5.14 8.78 1.35
C VAL A 121 -4.39 8.06 2.45
N THR A 122 -5.08 7.77 3.55
CA THR A 122 -4.52 7.05 4.70
C THR A 122 -5.27 5.75 4.94
N LEU A 123 -4.57 4.63 4.90
CA LEU A 123 -5.04 3.33 5.39
C LEU A 123 -4.54 3.15 6.83
N THR A 124 -5.46 2.93 7.76
CA THR A 124 -5.16 2.53 9.14
C THR A 124 -5.61 1.09 9.36
N ILE A 125 -4.69 0.24 9.83
CA ILE A 125 -4.97 -1.13 10.23
C ILE A 125 -4.94 -1.21 11.77
N THR A 126 -5.95 -1.81 12.36
CA THR A 126 -6.02 -2.06 13.80
C THR A 126 -6.13 -3.54 14.06
N SER A 127 -5.14 -4.08 14.78
CA SER A 127 -5.11 -5.47 15.21
C SER A 127 -6.24 -5.75 16.21
N ALA A 128 -6.99 -6.83 15.98
CA ALA A 128 -8.06 -7.24 16.89
C ALA A 128 -7.54 -8.04 18.10
N SER A 129 -6.30 -8.55 18.08
CA SER A 129 -5.73 -9.33 19.18
C SER A 129 -5.25 -8.45 20.33
N ASP A 130 -4.53 -7.38 20.00
CA ASP A 130 -3.83 -6.53 20.98
C ASP A 130 -4.18 -5.03 20.85
N GLY A 131 -4.96 -4.63 19.84
CA GLY A 131 -5.32 -3.25 19.59
C GLY A 131 -4.18 -2.40 19.02
N SER A 132 -3.07 -3.02 18.59
CA SER A 132 -1.98 -2.31 17.91
C SER A 132 -2.49 -1.68 16.61
N VAL A 133 -1.91 -0.55 16.25
CA VAL A 133 -2.32 0.25 15.08
C VAL A 133 -1.10 0.55 14.24
N ASP A 134 -1.22 0.34 12.94
CA ASP A 134 -0.28 0.80 11.94
C ASP A 134 -1.02 1.57 10.83
N ALA A 135 -0.34 2.52 10.19
CA ALA A 135 -0.95 3.34 9.16
C ALA A 135 0.04 3.74 8.06
N LEU A 136 -0.47 3.75 6.83
CA LEU A 136 0.25 4.21 5.65
C LEU A 136 -0.52 5.35 4.99
N THR A 137 0.18 6.41 4.61
CA THR A 137 -0.37 7.54 3.83
C THR A 137 0.35 7.65 2.50
N GLU A 138 -0.43 7.71 1.41
CA GLU A 138 0.07 7.99 0.05
C GLU A 138 -0.74 9.11 -0.60
N THR A 139 -0.10 9.87 -1.49
CA THR A 139 -0.77 10.94 -2.25
C THR A 139 -1.33 10.39 -3.56
N VAL A 140 -2.63 10.60 -3.77
CA VAL A 140 -3.36 10.22 -4.99
C VAL A 140 -3.79 11.47 -5.76
N SER A 141 -3.26 11.63 -6.98
CA SER A 141 -3.63 12.74 -7.87
C SER A 141 -4.85 12.41 -8.73
N ILE A 142 -5.91 13.19 -8.56
CA ILE A 142 -7.20 13.04 -9.24
C ILE A 142 -7.40 14.11 -10.30
N ALA A 143 -7.86 13.66 -11.47
CA ALA A 143 -8.18 14.50 -12.61
C ALA A 143 -9.55 14.13 -13.17
N TRP A 144 -10.27 15.12 -13.71
CA TRP A 144 -11.51 14.86 -14.43
C TRP A 144 -11.22 14.40 -15.86
N GLU A 145 -12.21 13.76 -16.48
CA GLU A 145 -12.18 13.50 -17.92
C GLU A 145 -11.98 14.81 -18.68
N LEU A 146 -10.99 14.84 -19.56
CA LEU A 146 -10.79 15.98 -20.46
C LEU A 146 -11.91 15.97 -21.49
N THR A 147 -12.84 16.91 -21.36
CA THR A 147 -13.87 17.16 -22.37
C THR A 147 -13.53 18.45 -23.08
N ALA A 148 -13.37 18.38 -24.41
CA ALA A 148 -13.21 19.55 -25.25
C ALA A 148 -14.49 19.78 -26.05
N SER A 149 -14.95 21.01 -26.10
CA SER A 149 -16.09 21.46 -26.90
C SER A 149 -15.75 22.80 -27.54
N PHE A 150 -16.56 23.21 -28.52
CA PHE A 150 -16.45 24.51 -29.13
C PHE A 150 -17.82 25.08 -29.49
N GLU A 151 -17.92 26.40 -29.48
CA GLU A 151 -19.12 27.14 -29.92
C GLU A 151 -18.76 28.04 -31.11
N PRO A 152 -19.39 27.85 -32.28
CA PRO A 152 -19.22 28.74 -33.43
C PRO A 152 -20.22 29.92 -33.35
N VAL A 153 -19.69 31.14 -33.46
CA VAL A 153 -20.51 32.36 -33.55
C VAL A 153 -20.35 32.97 -34.93
N ASN A 154 -21.46 33.11 -35.67
CA ASN A 154 -21.48 33.81 -36.96
C ASN A 154 -21.85 35.28 -36.75
N ASN A 155 -21.02 36.19 -37.26
CA ASN A 155 -21.26 37.62 -37.23
C ASN A 155 -21.07 38.20 -38.64
N ASP A 156 -22.16 38.31 -39.40
CA ASP A 156 -22.20 38.86 -40.76
C ASP A 156 -21.14 38.29 -41.72
N GLY A 157 -20.94 36.96 -41.68
CA GLY A 157 -20.02 36.25 -42.58
C GLY A 157 -18.64 35.94 -42.01
N GLU A 158 -18.31 36.48 -40.83
CA GLU A 158 -17.16 36.03 -40.04
C GLU A 158 -17.63 34.95 -39.04
N VAL A 159 -16.93 33.82 -38.97
CA VAL A 159 -17.21 32.76 -37.99
C VAL A 159 -16.07 32.73 -36.96
N THR A 160 -16.41 32.99 -35.70
CA THR A 160 -15.49 32.84 -34.57
C THR A 160 -15.75 31.53 -33.86
N PHE A 161 -14.72 30.72 -33.65
CA PHE A 161 -14.81 29.50 -32.85
C PHE A 161 -14.22 29.75 -31.47
N THR A 162 -14.99 29.50 -30.42
CA THR A 162 -14.50 29.54 -29.04
C THR A 162 -14.39 28.11 -28.53
N ALA A 163 -13.19 27.64 -28.22
CA ALA A 163 -13.01 26.36 -27.55
C ALA A 163 -13.23 26.49 -26.04
N SER A 164 -13.75 25.43 -25.45
CA SER A 164 -13.82 25.21 -24.01
C SER A 164 -13.33 23.82 -23.68
N THR A 165 -12.48 23.71 -22.66
CA THR A 165 -12.09 22.43 -22.05
C THR A 165 -12.58 22.38 -20.63
N GLU A 166 -13.10 21.23 -20.24
CA GLU A 166 -13.40 20.87 -18.86
C GLU A 166 -12.56 19.65 -18.48
N GLY A 167 -12.10 19.61 -17.24
CA GLY A 167 -11.28 18.52 -16.71
C GLY A 167 -9.85 18.45 -17.23
N GLY A 168 -9.27 17.25 -17.21
CA GLY A 168 -7.85 16.95 -17.46
C GLY A 168 -6.87 17.52 -16.42
N VAL A 169 -5.56 17.40 -16.70
CA VAL A 169 -4.48 18.02 -15.91
C VAL A 169 -3.54 18.79 -16.84
N GLY A 170 -3.18 20.02 -16.44
CA GLY A 170 -2.14 20.80 -17.11
C GLY A 170 -2.67 21.91 -18.03
N SER A 171 -1.78 22.44 -18.88
CA SER A 171 -2.10 23.47 -19.86
C SER A 171 -2.49 22.83 -21.19
N TYR A 172 -3.56 23.32 -21.82
CA TYR A 172 -4.04 22.80 -23.10
C TYR A 172 -3.55 23.64 -24.29
N GLN A 173 -3.59 23.03 -25.47
CA GLN A 173 -3.44 23.69 -26.77
C GLN A 173 -4.53 23.17 -27.69
N TYR A 174 -5.12 24.06 -28.47
CA TYR A 174 -6.19 23.74 -29.41
C TYR A 174 -5.68 23.79 -30.83
N ALA A 175 -5.95 22.73 -31.60
CA ALA A 175 -5.73 22.68 -33.04
C ALA A 175 -7.08 22.63 -33.75
N TRP A 176 -7.23 23.45 -34.78
CA TRP A 176 -8.46 23.59 -35.55
C TRP A 176 -8.25 23.12 -36.99
N ASP A 177 -9.18 22.32 -37.48
CA ASP A 177 -9.36 22.00 -38.91
C ASP A 177 -10.76 22.49 -39.29
N PHE A 178 -10.83 23.45 -40.20
CA PHE A 178 -12.08 24.07 -40.61
C PHE A 178 -12.78 23.34 -41.77
N GLY A 179 -12.15 22.29 -42.32
CA GLY A 179 -12.68 21.48 -43.41
C GLY A 179 -12.63 22.16 -44.79
N ASP A 180 -11.96 23.31 -44.91
CA ASP A 180 -11.77 24.09 -46.14
C ASP A 180 -10.28 24.18 -46.55
N ASP A 181 -9.47 23.20 -46.11
CA ASP A 181 -8.01 23.16 -46.21
C ASP A 181 -7.27 24.23 -45.37
N SER A 182 -7.97 25.02 -44.56
CA SER A 182 -7.37 25.93 -43.58
C SER A 182 -7.33 25.33 -42.16
N THR A 183 -6.32 25.75 -41.39
CA THR A 183 -6.08 25.27 -40.01
C THR A 183 -5.81 26.44 -39.07
N GLY A 184 -6.08 26.27 -37.78
CA GLY A 184 -5.81 27.27 -36.74
C GLY A 184 -5.19 26.67 -35.48
N THR A 185 -4.55 27.52 -34.66
CA THR A 185 -4.04 27.13 -33.33
C THR A 185 -4.39 28.18 -32.29
N ALA A 186 -4.83 27.76 -31.11
CA ALA A 186 -5.08 28.63 -29.97
C ALA A 186 -4.49 28.02 -28.68
N ARG A 187 -4.22 28.87 -27.69
CA ARG A 187 -3.83 28.44 -26.33
C ARG A 187 -5.06 28.41 -25.43
#